data_AF-A0A1L9SDK4-F1
#
_entry.id   AF-A0A1L9SDK4-F1
#
_cell.length_a   1.000
_cell.length_b   1.000
_cell.length_c   1.000
_cell.angle_alpha   90.00
_cell.angle_beta   90.00
_cell.angle_gamma   90.00
#
_symmetry.space_group_name_H-M   'P 1'
#
loop_
_entity.id
_entity.type
_entity.pdbx_description
1 polymer ?
#
loop_
_entity_poly.entity_id
_entity_poly.type
_entity_poly.pdbx_seq_one_letter_code
_entity_poly.pdbx_strand_id
1 'polypeptide(L)'
;MNQAWHRVGLASEFPEIDESSSIPGCKAFSIRPGFAAAPVDLEQPGDLKEQVLVFKYKGKVHAIDHRCPHSSFPLSQGSLFDIEDFGITLSAGITCPKHGWSFDLFSGAGDRGNYRLKVWEVQLREEEVWVRKKQRIG
;
A
#
# COMPACT_ATOMS: atom_id res chain seq x y z
N MET A 1 9.01 -19.45 5.99
CA MET A 1 7.58 -19.77 6.25
C MET A 1 6.74 -18.98 5.29
N ASN A 2 5.89 -19.63 4.49
CA ASN A 2 4.93 -18.94 3.63
C ASN A 2 3.94 -18.20 4.53
N GLN A 3 3.80 -16.88 4.35
CA GLN A 3 2.85 -16.11 5.14
C GLN A 3 1.43 -16.38 4.66
N ALA A 4 0.47 -16.29 5.57
CA ALA A 4 -0.93 -16.55 5.26
C ALA A 4 -1.53 -15.45 4.37
N TRP A 5 -2.55 -15.80 3.60
CA TRP A 5 -3.39 -14.84 2.91
C TRP A 5 -4.44 -14.30 3.90
N HIS A 6 -4.66 -12.99 3.87
CA HIS A 6 -5.62 -12.30 4.72
C HIS A 6 -6.65 -11.59 3.86
N ARG A 7 -7.93 -11.85 4.11
CA ARG A 7 -9.04 -11.13 3.47
C ARG A 7 -9.15 -9.72 4.04
N VAL A 8 -9.26 -8.72 3.18
CA VAL A 8 -9.34 -7.30 3.58
C VAL A 8 -10.63 -6.60 3.15
N GLY A 9 -11.55 -7.29 2.49
CA GLY A 9 -12.86 -6.74 2.11
C GLY A 9 -13.27 -7.13 0.71
N LEU A 10 -14.39 -6.57 0.23
CA LEU A 10 -14.83 -6.69 -1.16
C LEU A 10 -14.08 -5.70 -2.06
N ALA A 11 -13.91 -6.01 -3.34
CA ALA A 11 -13.31 -5.12 -4.31
C ALA A 11 -14.11 -3.81 -4.49
N SER A 12 -15.43 -3.88 -4.32
CA SER A 12 -16.34 -2.72 -4.37
C SER A 12 -16.14 -1.75 -3.21
N GLU A 13 -15.48 -2.17 -2.13
CA GLU A 13 -15.16 -1.31 -0.99
C GLU A 13 -13.94 -0.41 -1.22
N PHE A 14 -13.21 -0.60 -2.32
CA PHE A 14 -12.03 0.18 -2.69
C PHE A 14 -12.34 0.99 -3.95
N PRO A 15 -12.84 2.24 -3.81
CA PRO A 15 -13.14 3.09 -4.95
C PRO A 15 -11.86 3.40 -5.73
N GLU A 16 -12.00 3.68 -7.02
CA GLU A 16 -10.90 4.14 -7.85
C GLU A 16 -10.43 5.51 -7.36
N ILE A 17 -9.11 5.65 -7.22
CA ILE A 17 -8.48 6.91 -6.80
C ILE A 17 -7.76 7.50 -8.00
N ASP A 18 -8.00 8.77 -8.26
CA ASP A 18 -7.24 9.55 -9.25
C ASP A 18 -6.00 10.19 -8.61
N GLU A 19 -5.10 10.71 -9.43
CA GLU A 19 -3.91 11.44 -8.95
C GLU A 19 -4.35 12.60 -8.04
N SER A 20 -4.04 12.45 -6.75
CA SER A 20 -4.51 13.36 -5.71
C SER A 20 -3.49 13.48 -4.58
N SER A 21 -3.56 14.60 -3.86
CA SER A 21 -2.61 14.92 -2.79
C SER A 21 -2.80 14.08 -1.50
N SER A 22 -3.88 13.31 -1.42
CA SER A 22 -4.19 12.32 -0.38
C SER A 22 -4.69 11.03 -1.04
N ILE A 23 -4.86 9.94 -0.28
CA ILE A 23 -5.42 8.68 -0.81
C ILE A 23 -6.85 8.48 -0.29
N PRO A 24 -7.85 9.27 -0.76
CA PRO A 24 -9.22 9.16 -0.29
C PRO A 24 -9.79 7.77 -0.61
N GLY A 25 -10.40 7.10 0.37
CA GLY A 25 -10.94 5.75 0.18
C GLY A 25 -9.91 4.62 0.32
N CYS A 26 -8.67 4.91 0.71
CA CYS A 26 -7.80 3.86 1.24
C CYS A 26 -8.33 3.29 2.56
N LYS A 27 -7.98 2.04 2.84
CA LYS A 27 -8.22 1.39 4.12
C LYS A 27 -6.93 0.82 4.66
N ALA A 28 -6.73 0.89 5.97
CA ALA A 28 -5.62 0.21 6.62
C ALA A 28 -6.10 -0.98 7.45
N PHE A 29 -5.26 -2.00 7.55
CA PHE A 29 -5.54 -3.19 8.34
C PHE A 29 -4.32 -3.59 9.16
N SER A 30 -4.53 -3.93 10.43
CA SER A 30 -3.50 -4.58 11.26
C SER A 30 -3.48 -6.07 10.97
N ILE A 31 -2.31 -6.60 10.60
CA ILE A 31 -2.14 -8.03 10.29
C ILE A 31 -1.07 -8.62 11.21
N ARG A 32 -1.54 -9.37 12.20
CA ARG A 32 -0.71 -10.11 13.16
C ARG A 32 -0.70 -11.61 12.83
N PRO A 33 0.43 -12.31 13.03
CA PRO A 33 0.49 -13.76 12.85
C PRO A 33 -0.59 -14.48 13.66
N GLY A 34 -1.33 -15.38 13.02
CA GLY A 34 -2.38 -16.17 13.68
C GLY A 34 -3.73 -15.46 13.84
N PHE A 35 -3.85 -14.19 13.43
CA PHE A 35 -5.10 -13.42 13.50
C PHE A 35 -5.58 -12.99 12.11
N ALA A 36 -6.89 -12.79 11.99
CA ALA A 36 -7.49 -12.16 10.82
C ALA A 36 -7.04 -10.70 10.68
N ALA A 37 -7.12 -10.13 9.48
CA ALA A 37 -6.88 -8.71 9.27
C ALA A 37 -7.95 -7.90 10.00
N ALA A 38 -7.53 -6.96 10.84
CA ALA A 38 -8.43 -6.07 11.58
C ALA A 38 -8.38 -4.66 10.97
N PRO A 39 -9.53 -4.05 10.62
CA PRO A 39 -9.55 -2.69 10.08
C PRO A 39 -8.99 -1.69 11.10
N VAL A 40 -8.31 -0.67 10.61
CA VAL A 40 -7.71 0.41 11.39
C VAL A 40 -8.40 1.72 11.04
N ASP A 41 -8.74 2.48 12.07
CA ASP A 41 -9.21 3.87 11.92
C ASP A 41 -8.02 4.79 11.60
N LEU A 42 -8.05 5.43 10.44
CA LEU A 42 -6.99 6.30 9.95
C LEU A 42 -6.95 7.67 10.63
N GLU A 43 -8.04 8.08 11.29
CA GLU A 43 -8.15 9.38 11.97
C GLU A 43 -7.53 9.34 13.38
N GLN A 44 -7.39 8.14 13.96
CA GLN A 44 -6.84 7.97 15.30
C GLN A 44 -5.32 7.79 15.27
N PRO A 45 -4.56 8.48 16.15
CA PRO A 45 -3.15 8.22 16.31
C PRO A 45 -2.93 6.79 16.83
N GLY A 46 -2.09 6.02 16.14
CA GLY A 46 -1.82 4.63 16.49
C GLY A 46 -0.47 4.12 15.97
N ASP A 47 -0.06 2.94 16.43
CA ASP A 47 1.15 2.28 15.94
C ASP A 47 0.94 1.73 14.53
N LEU A 48 1.68 2.27 13.56
CA LEU A 48 1.66 1.84 12.16
C LEU A 48 2.38 0.50 11.93
N LYS A 49 3.02 -0.05 12.96
CA LYS A 49 3.67 -1.35 12.90
C LYS A 49 2.66 -2.43 12.50
N GLU A 50 3.06 -3.26 11.53
CA GLU A 50 2.23 -4.36 11.01
C GLU A 50 0.92 -3.93 10.34
N GLN A 51 0.76 -2.64 10.04
CA GLN A 51 -0.35 -2.16 9.24
C GLN A 51 -0.03 -2.26 7.74
N VAL A 52 -0.99 -2.81 7.00
CA VAL A 52 -1.03 -2.74 5.54
C VAL A 52 -2.02 -1.66 5.13
N LEU A 53 -1.64 -0.82 4.18
CA LEU A 53 -2.51 0.14 3.51
C LEU A 53 -2.95 -0.47 2.18
N VAL A 54 -4.26 -0.46 1.93
CA VAL A 54 -4.89 -1.04 0.74
C VAL A 54 -5.74 0.03 0.06
N PHE A 55 -5.58 0.16 -1.25
CA PHE A 55 -6.28 1.15 -2.07
C PHE A 55 -6.32 0.71 -3.53
N LYS A 56 -7.20 1.33 -4.33
CA LYS A 56 -7.30 1.05 -5.76
C LYS A 56 -6.83 2.25 -6.58
N TYR A 57 -5.91 2.00 -7.50
CA TYR A 57 -5.31 3.02 -8.37
C TYR A 57 -4.98 2.42 -9.73
N LYS A 58 -5.35 3.14 -10.80
CA LYS A 58 -5.28 2.71 -12.21
C LYS A 58 -5.90 1.34 -12.43
N GLY A 59 -7.09 1.13 -11.86
CA GLY A 59 -7.87 -0.09 -11.99
C GLY A 59 -7.31 -1.28 -11.21
N LYS A 60 -6.22 -1.12 -10.46
CA LYS A 60 -5.55 -2.19 -9.71
C LYS A 60 -5.63 -1.93 -8.22
N VAL A 61 -5.87 -2.98 -7.44
CA VAL A 61 -5.77 -2.91 -5.98
C VAL A 61 -4.31 -3.10 -5.58
N HIS A 62 -3.79 -2.15 -4.81
CA HIS A 62 -2.44 -2.13 -4.28
C HIS A 62 -2.47 -2.37 -2.78
N ALA A 63 -1.43 -3.01 -2.27
CA ALA A 63 -1.23 -3.21 -0.84
C ALA A 63 0.24 -2.98 -0.47
N ILE A 64 0.49 -2.09 0.48
CA ILE A 64 1.83 -1.68 0.92
C ILE A 64 1.87 -1.55 2.44
N ASP A 65 3.07 -1.57 3.04
CA ASP A 65 3.19 -1.15 4.44
C ASP A 65 2.65 0.28 4.60
N HIS A 66 1.76 0.51 5.56
CA HIS A 66 1.21 1.84 5.83
C HIS A 66 2.28 2.81 6.36
N ARG A 67 3.37 2.25 6.91
CA ARG A 67 4.49 2.98 7.49
C ARG A 67 5.54 3.30 6.43
N CYS A 68 5.80 4.59 6.18
CA CYS A 68 6.92 5.02 5.36
C CYS A 68 8.26 4.48 5.92
N PRO A 69 9.10 3.81 5.10
CA PRO A 69 10.33 3.17 5.58
C PRO A 69 11.41 4.16 6.04
N HIS A 70 11.26 5.46 5.72
CA HIS A 70 12.18 6.51 6.14
C HIS A 70 12.02 6.89 7.62
N SER A 71 10.85 7.43 7.99
CA SER A 71 10.63 7.98 9.34
C SER A 71 9.23 7.68 9.88
N SER A 72 8.66 6.57 9.44
CA SER A 72 7.42 6.01 9.96
C SER A 72 6.18 6.89 9.83
N PHE A 73 6.17 7.79 8.84
CA PHE A 73 5.00 8.62 8.56
C PHE A 73 3.90 7.79 7.87
N PRO A 74 2.60 8.03 8.16
CA PRO A 74 1.49 7.31 7.52
C PRO A 74 1.39 7.64 6.03
N LEU A 75 1.45 6.59 5.21
CA LEU A 75 1.31 6.69 3.77
C LEU A 75 -0.15 6.87 3.31
N SER A 76 -1.15 6.71 4.18
CA SER A 76 -2.53 7.10 3.87
C SER A 76 -2.68 8.59 3.52
N GLN A 77 -1.76 9.42 4.02
CA GLN A 77 -1.64 10.84 3.72
C GLN A 77 -0.72 11.12 2.51
N GLY A 78 -0.31 10.08 1.79
CA GLY A 78 0.53 10.19 0.61
C GLY A 78 -0.22 10.68 -0.62
N SER A 79 0.54 11.01 -1.66
CA SER A 79 0.01 11.37 -2.97
C SER A 79 0.38 10.31 -4.00
N LEU A 80 -0.59 9.85 -4.78
CA LEU A 80 -0.38 8.87 -5.85
C LEU A 80 0.00 9.57 -7.15
N PHE A 81 0.85 8.94 -7.95
CA PHE A 81 1.29 9.48 -9.24
C PHE A 81 1.68 8.36 -10.21
N ASP A 82 1.64 8.65 -11.51
CA ASP A 82 2.16 7.77 -12.54
C ASP A 82 3.69 7.90 -12.66
N ILE A 83 4.38 6.76 -12.78
CA ILE A 83 5.79 6.74 -13.15
C ILE A 83 5.85 6.56 -14.66
N GLU A 84 6.26 7.60 -15.36
CA GLU A 84 6.26 7.66 -16.82
C GLU A 84 7.66 7.87 -17.40
N ASP A 85 7.88 7.37 -18.62
CA ASP A 85 9.05 7.67 -19.44
C ASP A 85 8.60 7.88 -20.88
N PHE A 86 9.00 8.99 -21.50
CA PHE A 86 8.58 9.39 -22.86
C PHE A 86 7.06 9.29 -23.13
N GLY A 87 6.22 9.60 -22.15
CA GLY A 87 4.76 9.55 -22.26
C GLY A 87 4.17 8.14 -22.19
N ILE A 88 4.95 7.15 -21.78
CA ILE A 88 4.51 5.78 -21.51
C ILE A 88 4.49 5.59 -19.99
N THR A 89 3.32 5.26 -19.44
CA THR A 89 3.19 4.88 -18.03
C THR A 89 3.85 3.53 -17.79
N LEU A 90 4.99 3.53 -17.10
CA LEU A 90 5.78 2.36 -16.77
C LEU A 90 5.33 1.70 -15.46
N SER A 91 4.89 2.53 -14.50
CA SER A 91 4.51 2.09 -13.17
C SER A 91 3.65 3.13 -12.45
N ALA A 92 3.38 2.93 -11.17
CA ALA A 92 2.69 3.86 -10.28
C ALA A 92 3.49 4.05 -8.99
N GLY A 93 3.43 5.23 -8.42
CA GLY A 93 4.18 5.62 -7.23
C GLY A 93 3.32 6.27 -6.15
N ILE A 94 3.88 6.30 -4.95
CA ILE A 94 3.35 7.05 -3.81
C ILE A 94 4.41 7.96 -3.22
N THR A 95 4.07 9.23 -3.01
CA THR A 95 4.94 10.23 -2.37
C THR A 95 4.52 10.44 -0.92
N CYS A 96 5.47 10.28 0.00
CA CYS A 96 5.28 10.57 1.43
C CYS A 96 5.32 12.09 1.66
N PRO A 97 4.30 12.70 2.29
CA PRO A 97 4.19 14.16 2.37
C PRO A 97 5.21 14.79 3.33
N LYS A 98 5.71 14.01 4.31
CA LYS A 98 6.65 14.51 5.32
C LYS A 98 7.98 15.00 4.73
N HIS A 99 8.55 14.27 3.79
CA HIS A 99 9.87 14.59 3.22
C HIS A 99 9.92 14.48 1.68
N GLY A 100 8.78 14.20 1.03
CA GLY A 100 8.69 14.09 -0.43
C GLY A 100 9.45 12.89 -1.01
N TRP A 101 9.57 11.80 -0.25
CA TRP A 101 10.20 10.57 -0.75
C TRP A 101 9.15 9.71 -1.41
N SER A 102 9.52 9.13 -2.55
CA SER A 102 8.58 8.44 -3.41
C SER A 102 8.98 6.98 -3.57
N PHE A 103 7.97 6.12 -3.68
CA PHE A 103 8.16 4.68 -3.78
C PHE A 103 7.31 4.12 -4.89
N ASP A 104 7.92 3.29 -5.72
CA ASP A 104 7.24 2.49 -6.73
C ASP A 104 6.33 1.44 -6.07
N LEU A 105 5.06 1.37 -6.46
CA LEU A 105 4.04 0.53 -5.82
C LEU A 105 4.15 -0.96 -6.12
N PHE A 106 4.96 -1.36 -7.10
CA PHE A 106 5.07 -2.76 -7.54
C PHE A 106 6.34 -3.43 -7.03
N SER A 107 7.45 -2.69 -7.11
CA SER A 107 8.78 -3.09 -6.68
C SER A 107 9.07 -2.64 -5.25
N GLY A 108 8.51 -1.51 -4.81
CA GLY A 108 8.84 -0.86 -3.56
C GLY A 108 10.11 0.00 -3.62
N ALA A 109 10.75 0.14 -4.79
CA ALA A 109 11.96 0.93 -4.94
C ALA A 109 11.71 2.39 -4.54
N GLY A 110 12.55 2.94 -3.68
CA GLY A 110 12.54 4.36 -3.33
C GLY A 110 13.36 5.20 -4.30
N ASP A 111 12.97 6.46 -4.47
CA ASP A 111 13.71 7.46 -5.24
C ASP A 111 15.04 7.89 -4.59
N ARG A 112 15.17 7.66 -3.26
CA ARG A 112 16.30 8.12 -2.46
C ARG A 112 16.89 7.03 -1.57
N GLY A 113 18.23 7.03 -1.53
CA GLY A 113 19.00 6.11 -0.70
C GLY A 113 18.71 4.65 -1.04
N ASN A 114 18.83 3.77 -0.05
CA ASN A 114 18.51 2.34 -0.19
C ASN A 114 17.20 1.97 0.52
N TYR A 115 16.28 2.92 0.65
CA TYR A 115 14.99 2.68 1.29
C TYR A 115 14.06 1.96 0.32
N ARG A 116 13.42 0.92 0.83
CA ARG A 116 12.48 0.11 0.04
C ARG A 116 11.17 -0.04 0.80
N LEU A 117 10.09 0.42 0.20
CA LEU A 117 8.74 0.20 0.68
C LEU A 117 8.41 -1.29 0.56
N LYS A 118 7.78 -1.86 1.60
CA LYS A 118 7.31 -3.23 1.50
C LYS A 118 6.00 -3.26 0.75
N VAL A 119 6.01 -3.95 -0.39
CA VAL A 119 4.84 -4.23 -1.21
C VAL A 119 4.30 -5.61 -0.83
N TRP A 120 2.99 -5.69 -0.68
CA TRP A 120 2.26 -6.92 -0.41
C TRP A 120 1.71 -7.50 -1.71
N GLU A 121 1.61 -8.82 -1.76
CA GLU A 121 0.89 -9.49 -2.83
C GLU A 121 -0.61 -9.28 -2.62
N VAL A 122 -1.31 -9.00 -3.73
CA VAL A 122 -2.76 -8.85 -3.77
C VAL A 122 -3.33 -9.90 -4.71
N GLN A 123 -4.40 -10.55 -4.28
CA GLN A 123 -5.15 -11.49 -5.09
C GLN A 123 -6.64 -11.16 -5.00
N LEU A 124 -7.28 -11.00 -6.15
CA LEU A 124 -8.73 -10.95 -6.25
C LEU A 124 -9.25 -12.39 -6.35
N ARG A 125 -10.17 -12.77 -5.46
CA ARG A 125 -10.85 -14.06 -5.46
C ARG A 125 -12.33 -13.80 -5.56
N GLU A 126 -12.90 -14.02 -6.74
CA GLU A 126 -14.27 -13.58 -7.06
C GLU A 126 -14.40 -12.07 -6.83
N GLU A 127 -15.10 -11.66 -5.78
CA GLU A 127 -15.30 -10.26 -5.41
C GLU A 127 -14.45 -9.83 -4.19
N GLU A 128 -13.64 -10.73 -3.64
CA GLU A 128 -12.89 -10.50 -2.42
C GLU A 128 -11.43 -10.12 -2.67
N VAL A 129 -10.94 -9.12 -1.93
CA VAL A 129 -9.54 -8.73 -1.93
C VAL A 129 -8.80 -9.47 -0.83
N TRP A 130 -7.73 -10.17 -1.21
CA TRP A 130 -6.84 -10.89 -0.32
C TRP A 130 -5.42 -10.36 -0.43
N VAL A 131 -4.73 -10.22 0.71
CA VAL A 131 -3.34 -9.74 0.76
C VAL A 131 -2.43 -10.70 1.52
N ARG A 132 -1.15 -10.72 1.16
CA ARG A 132 -0.10 -11.50 1.83
C ARG A 132 1.23 -10.76 1.73
N LYS A 133 2.09 -10.75 2.77
CA LYS A 133 3.40 -10.11 2.57
C LYS A 133 4.23 -10.92 1.59
N LYS A 134 4.81 -10.22 0.63
CA LYS A 134 5.68 -10.80 -0.40
C LYS A 134 6.88 -11.46 0.27
N GLN A 135 7.16 -12.70 -0.10
CA GLN A 135 8.40 -13.34 0.34
C GLN A 135 9.60 -12.61 -0.28
N ARG A 136 10.61 -12.31 0.54
CA ARG A 136 11.94 -12.03 -0.01
C ARG A 136 12.45 -13.34 -0.59
N ILE A 137 12.43 -13.46 -1.90
CA ILE A 137 13.26 -14.43 -2.61
C ILE A 137 14.67 -13.86 -2.44
N GLY A 138 15.49 -14.61 -1.69
CA GLY A 138 16.87 -14.24 -1.36
C GLY A 138 17.76 -14.18 -2.59
#